data_AF-A0A7J9NN57-F1
#
_entry.id   AF-A0A7J9NN57-F1
#
_cell.length_a   1.000
_cell.length_b   1.000
_cell.length_c   1.000
_cell.angle_alpha   90.00
_cell.angle_beta   90.00
_cell.angle_gamma   90.00
#
_symmetry.space_group_name_H-M   'P 1'
#
loop_
_entity.id
_entity.type
_entity.pdbx_description
1 polymer ?
#
loop_
_entity_poly.entity_id
_entity_poly.type
_entity_poly.pdbx_seq_one_letter_code
_entity_poly.pdbx_strand_id
1 'polypeptide(L)'
;MMAVKNNSFHIFEHSNLRNVGDNKIKRAKSRAKIFIDSEDFEKYLSDLEDEVTFTLGIYTQKVNVISLRVKKTKKGKLRYWLISECINDADYIIYESEWQKYEKGDKK
;
A
#
# COMPACT_ATOMS: atom_id res chain seq x y z
N MET A 1 -22.49 -13.66 6.42
CA MET A 1 -21.61 -13.15 7.49
C MET A 1 -20.22 -12.97 6.92
N MET A 2 -19.83 -11.75 6.53
CA MET A 2 -18.45 -11.49 6.12
C MET A 2 -17.59 -11.43 7.38
N ALA A 3 -16.72 -12.41 7.55
CA ALA A 3 -15.69 -12.37 8.58
C ALA A 3 -14.79 -11.18 8.25
N VAL A 4 -14.92 -10.09 9.01
CA VAL A 4 -13.90 -9.05 9.05
C VAL A 4 -12.67 -9.74 9.64
N LYS A 5 -11.74 -10.20 8.78
CA LYS A 5 -10.40 -10.64 9.18
C LYS A 5 -9.79 -9.44 9.92
N ASN A 6 -9.94 -9.40 11.23
CA ASN A 6 -9.37 -8.35 12.07
C ASN A 6 -7.88 -8.65 12.25
N ASN A 7 -7.15 -8.68 11.13
CA ASN A 7 -5.70 -8.79 11.13
C ASN A 7 -5.17 -7.45 11.62
N SER A 8 -4.72 -7.42 12.87
CA SER A 8 -4.03 -6.26 13.42
C SER A 8 -2.65 -6.15 12.78
N PHE A 9 -2.57 -5.54 11.60
CA PHE A 9 -1.32 -5.15 10.96
C PHE A 9 -0.97 -3.70 11.31
N HIS A 10 0.32 -3.44 11.45
CA HIS A 10 0.85 -2.10 11.66
C HIS A 10 1.56 -1.62 10.39
N ILE A 11 1.20 -0.43 9.92
CA ILE A 11 1.86 0.23 8.81
C ILE A 11 2.79 1.30 9.38
N PHE A 12 4.08 1.09 9.22
CA PHE A 12 5.12 2.03 9.67
C PHE A 12 5.28 3.17 8.65
N GLU A 13 5.61 4.36 9.11
CA GLU A 13 6.02 5.46 8.24
C GLU A 13 7.54 5.49 8.14
N HIS A 14 8.07 5.49 6.92
CA HIS A 14 9.50 5.65 6.73
C HIS A 14 9.92 7.12 6.87
N SER A 15 11.17 7.36 7.27
CA SER A 15 11.69 8.69 7.58
C SER A 15 11.63 9.67 6.39
N ASN A 16 11.59 9.16 5.16
CA ASN A 16 11.45 9.97 3.93
C ASN A 16 10.07 10.63 3.79
N LEU A 17 9.09 10.27 4.63
CA LEU A 17 7.77 10.89 4.66
C LEU A 17 7.69 12.12 5.58
N ARG A 18 8.77 12.46 6.31
CA ARG A 18 8.77 13.54 7.32
C ARG A 18 8.29 14.90 6.78
N ASN A 19 8.50 15.17 5.50
CA ASN A 19 8.11 16.43 4.85
C ASN A 19 6.82 16.32 4.01
N VAL A 20 6.15 15.18 4.05
CA VAL A 20 4.89 14.95 3.33
C VAL A 20 3.73 15.36 4.24
N GLY A 21 2.82 16.19 3.73
CA GLY A 21 1.71 16.70 4.53
C GLY A 21 0.79 15.60 5.07
N ASP A 22 0.34 15.75 6.32
CA ASP A 22 -0.47 14.76 7.06
C ASP A 22 -1.69 14.25 6.30
N ASN A 23 -2.34 15.09 5.50
CA ASN A 23 -3.49 14.68 4.70
C ASN A 23 -3.13 13.60 3.66
N LYS A 24 -1.94 13.71 3.04
CA LYS A 24 -1.44 12.71 2.10
C LYS A 24 -1.09 11.41 2.84
N ILE A 25 -0.50 11.51 4.03
CA ILE A 25 -0.18 10.33 4.88
C ILE A 25 -1.45 9.61 5.33
N LYS A 26 -2.46 10.34 5.81
CA LYS A 26 -3.75 9.77 6.21
C LYS A 26 -4.43 9.05 5.04
N ARG A 27 -4.46 9.69 3.86
CA ARG A 27 -4.99 9.07 2.63
C ARG A 27 -4.20 7.82 2.25
N ALA A 28 -2.86 7.85 2.35
CA ALA A 28 -2.00 6.71 2.06
C ALA A 28 -2.26 5.54 3.02
N LYS A 29 -2.36 5.80 4.32
CA LYS A 29 -2.73 4.77 5.31
C LYS A 29 -4.09 4.15 5.00
N SER A 30 -5.08 4.95 4.61
CA SER A 30 -6.40 4.45 4.22
C SER A 30 -6.31 3.53 3.00
N ARG A 31 -5.63 3.99 1.94
CA ARG A 31 -5.44 3.23 0.70
C ARG A 31 -4.66 1.95 0.92
N ALA A 32 -3.59 2.00 1.69
CA ALA A 32 -2.80 0.83 2.07
C ALA A 32 -3.66 -0.21 2.81
N LYS A 33 -4.51 0.21 3.76
CA LYS A 33 -5.43 -0.71 4.44
C LYS A 33 -6.41 -1.38 3.48
N ILE A 34 -7.09 -0.59 2.65
CA ILE A 34 -8.04 -1.10 1.65
C ILE A 34 -7.36 -2.11 0.72
N PHE A 35 -6.14 -1.80 0.26
CA PHE A 35 -5.40 -2.68 -0.63
C PHE A 35 -4.94 -3.96 0.06
N ILE A 36 -4.43 -3.89 1.30
CA ILE A 36 -4.05 -5.08 2.08
C ILE A 36 -5.26 -6.00 2.31
N ASP A 37 -6.46 -5.45 2.44
CA ASP A 37 -7.69 -6.21 2.61
C ASP A 37 -8.31 -6.68 1.26
N SER A 38 -7.71 -6.35 0.11
CA SER A 38 -8.22 -6.70 -1.22
C SER A 38 -7.75 -8.08 -1.70
N GLU A 39 -8.56 -8.72 -2.54
CA GLU A 39 -8.20 -10.01 -3.17
C GLU A 39 -6.97 -9.90 -4.09
N ASP A 40 -6.76 -8.74 -4.70
CA ASP A 40 -5.59 -8.47 -5.54
C ASP A 40 -4.30 -8.62 -4.72
N PHE A 41 -4.29 -8.13 -3.48
CA PHE A 41 -3.14 -8.24 -2.61
C PHE A 41 -2.81 -9.68 -2.22
N GLU A 42 -3.82 -10.53 -1.99
CA GLU A 42 -3.60 -11.96 -1.72
C GLU A 42 -2.93 -12.67 -2.92
N LYS A 43 -3.26 -12.27 -4.16
CA LYS A 43 -2.60 -12.77 -5.38
C LYS A 43 -1.15 -12.31 -5.46
N TYR A 44 -0.85 -11.04 -5.20
CA TYR A 44 0.54 -10.57 -5.22
C TYR A 44 1.40 -11.18 -4.11
N LEU A 45 0.78 -11.55 -2.98
CA LEU A 45 1.49 -12.20 -1.88
C LEU A 45 1.93 -13.63 -2.19
N SER A 46 1.23 -14.38 -3.06
CA SER A 46 1.65 -15.74 -3.41
C SER A 46 2.99 -15.74 -4.14
N ASP A 47 3.25 -14.67 -4.89
CA ASP A 47 4.43 -14.52 -5.74
C ASP A 47 5.54 -13.72 -5.05
N LEU A 48 5.33 -13.29 -3.79
CA LEU A 48 6.29 -12.50 -3.03
C LEU A 48 7.45 -13.35 -2.53
N GLU A 49 8.62 -13.19 -3.15
CA GLU A 49 9.88 -13.80 -2.70
C GLU A 49 10.40 -13.13 -1.41
N ASP A 50 10.61 -11.80 -1.43
CA ASP A 50 11.23 -11.08 -0.30
C ASP A 50 10.58 -9.72 -0.02
N GLU A 51 10.62 -8.80 -0.99
CA GLU A 51 10.14 -7.42 -0.85
C GLU A 51 9.45 -6.98 -2.14
N VAL A 52 8.39 -6.19 -1.99
CA VAL A 52 7.64 -5.62 -3.11
C VAL A 52 7.09 -4.25 -2.71
N THR A 53 6.88 -3.41 -3.71
CA THR A 53 6.37 -2.04 -3.57
C THR A 53 5.16 -1.81 -4.47
N PHE A 54 4.12 -1.24 -3.89
CA PHE A 54 2.88 -0.89 -4.60
C PHE A 54 2.66 0.62 -4.46
N THR A 55 2.52 1.33 -5.56
CA THR A 55 2.19 2.75 -5.47
C THR A 55 0.76 2.92 -4.95
N LEU A 56 0.54 3.95 -4.13
CA LEU A 56 -0.80 4.25 -3.58
C LEU A 56 -1.50 5.37 -4.36
N GLY A 57 -0.98 5.74 -5.54
CA GLY A 57 -1.52 6.81 -6.38
C GLY A 57 -1.62 8.16 -5.64
N ILE A 58 -0.69 8.45 -4.72
CA ILE A 58 -0.63 9.73 -3.99
C ILE A 58 0.70 10.41 -4.28
N TYR A 59 0.69 11.41 -5.15
CA TYR A 59 1.88 12.13 -5.54
C TYR A 59 2.35 13.08 -4.43
N THR A 60 3.62 13.01 -4.07
CA THR A 60 4.25 13.92 -3.10
C THR A 60 4.82 15.14 -3.81
N GLN A 61 5.65 14.93 -4.83
CA GLN A 61 6.31 15.96 -5.66
C GLN A 61 6.70 15.39 -7.03
N LYS A 62 6.54 16.13 -8.13
CA LYS A 62 6.95 15.73 -9.50
C LYS A 62 6.61 14.26 -9.83
N VAL A 63 7.62 13.38 -9.76
CA VAL A 63 7.56 11.94 -10.10
C VAL A 63 7.47 11.04 -8.86
N ASN A 64 7.54 11.62 -7.66
CA ASN A 64 7.50 10.86 -6.41
C ASN A 64 6.07 10.58 -5.98
N VAL A 65 5.85 9.35 -5.55
CA VAL A 65 4.57 8.81 -5.09
C VAL A 65 4.75 8.16 -3.72
N ILE A 66 3.71 8.18 -2.90
CA ILE A 66 3.67 7.36 -1.69
C ILE A 66 3.34 5.93 -2.09
N SER A 67 4.17 5.00 -1.66
CA SER A 67 4.00 3.57 -1.91
C SER A 67 3.87 2.80 -0.61
N LEU A 68 3.20 1.65 -0.70
CA LEU A 68 3.22 0.60 0.31
C LEU A 68 4.33 -0.39 -0.03
N ARG A 69 5.37 -0.41 0.79
CA ARG A 69 6.40 -1.44 0.76
C ARG A 69 5.99 -2.59 1.67
N VAL A 70 6.02 -3.80 1.14
CA VAL A 70 5.70 -5.03 1.85
C VAL A 70 6.93 -5.92 1.85
N LYS A 71 7.37 -6.33 3.04
CA LYS A 71 8.51 -7.24 3.19
C LYS A 71 8.09 -8.49 3.94
N LYS A 72 8.46 -9.64 3.41
CA LYS A 72 8.36 -10.92 4.09
C LYS A 72 9.58 -11.10 4.98
N THR A 73 9.35 -11.34 6.27
CA THR A 73 10.43 -11.65 7.20
C THR A 73 10.86 -13.10 7.06
N LYS A 74 12.07 -13.45 7.52
CA LYS A 74 12.55 -14.84 7.59
C LYS A 74 11.61 -15.80 8.33
N LYS A 75 10.70 -15.29 9.16
CA LYS A 75 9.69 -16.06 9.90
C LYS A 75 8.32 -16.14 9.17
N GLY A 76 8.25 -15.72 7.89
CA GLY A 76 7.03 -15.71 7.10
C GLY A 76 6.03 -14.60 7.45
N LYS A 77 6.33 -13.72 8.42
CA LYS A 77 5.47 -12.58 8.76
C LYS A 77 5.69 -11.42 7.80
N LEU A 78 4.62 -10.71 7.46
CA LEU A 78 4.68 -9.51 6.64
C LEU A 78 4.90 -8.26 7.50
N ARG A 79 5.64 -7.31 6.96
CA ARG A 79 5.80 -5.97 7.49
C ARG A 79 5.48 -4.95 6.40
N TYR A 80 4.88 -3.85 6.81
CA TYR A 80 4.30 -2.84 5.93
C TYR A 80 4.88 -1.47 6.24
N TRP A 81 5.38 -0.77 5.22
CA TRP A 81 5.87 0.59 5.35
C TRP A 81 5.25 1.49 4.30
N LEU A 82 4.89 2.70 4.69
CA LEU A 82 4.71 3.79 3.75
C LEU A 82 6.07 4.41 3.47
N ILE A 83 6.37 4.60 2.20
CA ILE A 83 7.58 5.26 1.72
C ILE A 83 7.21 6.28 0.64
N SER A 84 8.06 7.29 0.42
CA SER A 84 8.01 8.09 -0.81
C SER A 84 9.17 7.64 -1.71
N GLU A 85 8.85 7.25 -2.93
CA GLU A 85 9.83 6.85 -3.95
C GLU A 85 9.43 7.36 -5.32
N CYS A 86 10.32 7.25 -6.32
CA CYS A 86 9.97 7.56 -7.69
C CYS A 86 8.94 6.54 -8.20
N ILE A 87 7.93 6.98 -8.94
CA ILE A 87 6.90 6.07 -9.47
C ILE A 87 7.48 4.92 -10.32
N ASN A 88 8.62 5.15 -10.99
CA ASN A 88 9.29 4.15 -11.82
C ASN A 88 10.10 3.12 -11.02
N ASP A 89 10.35 3.37 -9.74
CA ASP A 89 11.08 2.45 -8.86
C ASP A 89 10.15 1.44 -8.19
N ALA A 90 8.83 1.64 -8.30
CA ALA A 90 7.84 0.75 -7.72
C ALA A 90 7.59 -0.48 -8.59
N ASP A 91 7.48 -1.65 -7.97
CA ASP A 91 7.23 -2.92 -8.67
C ASP A 91 5.84 -2.94 -9.32
N TYR A 92 4.86 -2.36 -8.64
CA TYR A 92 3.48 -2.28 -9.11
C TYR A 92 2.94 -0.85 -9.02
N ILE A 93 2.42 -0.37 -10.14
CA ILE A 93 1.91 0.98 -10.26
C ILE A 93 0.38 0.95 -10.26
N ILE A 94 -0.22 1.54 -9.22
CA ILE A 94 -1.66 1.80 -9.12
C ILE A 94 -1.87 3.32 -9.22
N TYR A 95 -2.40 3.77 -10.36
CA TYR A 95 -2.63 5.19 -10.59
C TYR A 95 -3.78 5.71 -9.73
N GLU A 96 -3.79 7.03 -9.45
CA GLU A 96 -4.83 7.66 -8.62
C GLU A 96 -6.25 7.40 -9.14
N SER A 97 -6.42 7.40 -10.47
CA SER A 97 -7.70 7.14 -11.15
C SER A 97 -8.24 5.73 -10.93
N GLU A 98 -7.36 4.76 -10.68
CA GLU A 98 -7.75 3.37 -10.49
C GLU A 98 -8.30 3.10 -9.08
N TRP A 99 -8.04 3.98 -8.12
CA TRP A 99 -8.48 3.78 -6.73
C TRP A 99 -9.99 3.76 -6.54
N GLN A 100 -10.75 4.25 -7.52
CA GLN A 100 -12.20 4.12 -7.49
C GLN A 100 -12.67 2.66 -7.41
N LYS A 101 -11.90 1.70 -7.97
CA LYS A 101 -12.23 0.25 -7.94
C LYS A 101 -12.04 -0.37 -6.55
N TYR A 102 -11.16 0.21 -5.74
CA TYR A 102 -10.87 -0.25 -4.38
C TYR A 102 -11.77 0.44 -3.34
N GLU A 103 -12.10 1.72 -3.54
CA GLU A 103 -12.92 2.51 -2.61
C GLU A 103 -14.42 2.19 -2.74
N LYS A 104 -14.88 1.83 -3.93
CA LYS A 104 -16.21 1.26 -4.16
C LYS A 104 -16.07 -0.25 -4.09
N GLY A 105 -15.91 -0.82 -2.89
CA GLY A 105 -16.03 -2.27 -2.71
C GLY A 105 -17.29 -2.73 -3.45
N ASP A 106 -17.09 -3.56 -4.47
CA ASP A 106 -18.13 -3.99 -5.42
C ASP A 106 -19.36 -4.43 -4.60
N LYS A 107 -20.37 -3.56 -4.55
CA LYS A 107 -21.73 -3.97 -4.20
C LYS A 107 -22.27 -4.64 -5.45
N LYS A 108 -21.84 -5.87 -5.68
CA LYS A 108 -22.51 -6.80 -6.57
C LYS A 108 -23.10 -7.94 -5.74
#